data_AF-A0A844YZM2-F1
#
_entry.id   AF-A0A844YZM2-F1
#
_cell.length_a   1.000
_cell.length_b   1.000
_cell.length_c   1.000
_cell.angle_alpha   90.00
_cell.angle_beta   90.00
_cell.angle_gamma   90.00
#
_symmetry.space_group_name_H-M   'P 1'
#
loop_
_entity.id
_entity.type
_entity.pdbx_description
1 polymer ?
#
loop_
_entity_poly.entity_id
_entity_poly.type
_entity_poly.pdbx_seq_one_letter_code
_entity_poly.pdbx_strand_id
1 'polypeptide(L)'
;MDRHKRRIALLGRLVQLREVERRHAASSAAEAQGAHGKLQQLYTRSGEIAASHAARSDAGNGAELAGQLGFLSGLNAIMRDTRKAEAEAALAAERALLRLREADRRRERVSERLGEERRAADRTNLAKESAASAILARKLKGR
;
A
#
# COMPACT_ATOMS: atom_id res chain seq x y z
N MET A 1 -23.95 -11.09 -28.18
CA MET A 1 -22.62 -11.27 -27.56
C MET A 1 -22.72 -12.41 -26.55
N ASP A 2 -21.85 -13.42 -26.61
CA ASP A 2 -21.87 -14.59 -25.72
C ASP A 2 -21.80 -14.15 -24.23
N ARG A 3 -22.66 -14.71 -23.37
CA ARG A 3 -22.82 -14.31 -21.96
C ARG A 3 -21.48 -14.43 -21.21
N HIS A 4 -20.70 -15.47 -21.48
CA HIS A 4 -19.37 -15.67 -20.92
C HIS A 4 -18.40 -14.57 -21.36
N LYS A 5 -18.37 -14.23 -22.66
CA LYS A 5 -17.50 -13.18 -23.21
C LYS A 5 -17.79 -11.82 -22.55
N ARG A 6 -19.07 -11.47 -22.35
CA ARG A 6 -19.44 -10.21 -21.68
C ARG A 6 -19.00 -10.21 -20.22
N ARG A 7 -19.20 -11.31 -19.49
CA ARG A 7 -18.82 -11.43 -18.08
C ARG A 7 -17.31 -11.37 -17.87
N ILE A 8 -16.53 -12.06 -18.72
CA ILE A 8 -15.07 -12.01 -18.72
C ILE A 8 -14.59 -10.58 -18.99
N ALA A 9 -15.19 -9.86 -19.94
CA ALA A 9 -14.82 -8.47 -20.23
C ALA A 9 -15.09 -7.53 -19.04
N LEU A 10 -16.24 -7.67 -18.37
CA LEU A 10 -16.58 -6.89 -17.18
C LEU A 10 -15.63 -7.19 -16.01
N LEU A 11 -15.35 -8.47 -15.75
CA LEU A 11 -14.40 -8.88 -14.72
C LEU A 11 -12.98 -8.37 -15.04
N GLY A 12 -12.56 -8.42 -16.30
CA GLY A 12 -11.29 -7.86 -16.75
C GLY A 12 -11.17 -6.36 -16.45
N ARG A 13 -12.22 -5.58 -16.75
CA ARG A 13 -12.27 -4.14 -16.40
C ARG A 13 -12.23 -3.93 -14.88
N LEU A 14 -12.93 -4.76 -14.12
CA LEU A 14 -12.95 -4.66 -12.66
C LEU A 14 -11.56 -4.97 -12.07
N VAL A 15 -10.82 -5.94 -12.60
CA VAL A 15 -9.42 -6.20 -12.19
C VAL A 15 -8.56 -4.95 -12.41
N GLN A 16 -8.69 -4.30 -13.57
CA GLN A 16 -7.93 -3.07 -13.86
C GLN A 16 -8.28 -1.95 -12.88
N LEU A 17 -9.58 -1.76 -12.58
CA LEU A 17 -10.01 -0.79 -11.57
C LEU A 17 -9.41 -1.10 -10.19
N ARG A 18 -9.46 -2.36 -9.75
CA ARG A 18 -8.87 -2.77 -8.46
C ARG A 18 -7.36 -2.62 -8.43
N GLU A 19 -6.67 -2.79 -9.55
CA GLU A 19 -5.24 -2.53 -9.66
C GLU A 19 -4.91 -1.04 -9.47
N VAL A 20 -5.72 -0.13 -10.03
CA VAL A 20 -5.56 1.31 -9.81
C VAL A 20 -5.78 1.67 -8.34
N GLU A 21 -6.85 1.14 -7.71
CA GLU A 21 -7.11 1.34 -6.29
C GLU A 21 -5.95 0.81 -5.41
N ARG A 22 -5.41 -0.37 -5.74
CA ARG A 22 -4.24 -0.96 -5.07
C ARG A 22 -3.02 -0.05 -5.17
N ARG A 23 -2.73 0.48 -6.37
CA ARG A 23 -1.59 1.40 -6.58
C ARG A 23 -1.75 2.69 -5.77
N HIS A 24 -2.96 3.25 -5.73
CA HIS A 24 -3.25 4.42 -4.90
C HIS A 24 -3.04 4.12 -3.40
N ALA A 25 -3.55 2.97 -2.93
CA ALA A 25 -3.33 2.55 -1.55
C ALA A 25 -1.84 2.32 -1.23
N ALA A 26 -1.07 1.81 -2.19
CA ALA A 26 0.37 1.61 -2.05
C ALA A 26 1.13 2.95 -1.96
N SER A 27 0.81 3.93 -2.80
CA SER A 27 1.40 5.28 -2.72
C SER A 27 1.11 5.91 -1.36
N SER A 28 -0.17 5.86 -0.93
CA SER A 28 -0.58 6.42 0.37
C SER A 28 0.13 5.74 1.55
N ALA A 29 0.33 4.41 1.49
CA ALA A 29 1.09 3.69 2.51
C ALA A 29 2.57 4.11 2.52
N ALA A 30 3.20 4.22 1.36
CA ALA A 30 4.59 4.65 1.24
C ALA A 30 4.80 6.09 1.75
N GLU A 31 3.87 7.01 1.42
CA GLU A 31 3.89 8.39 1.89
C GLU A 31 3.76 8.46 3.42
N ALA A 32 2.82 7.72 4.01
CA ALA A 32 2.60 7.69 5.45
C ALA A 32 3.82 7.11 6.20
N GLN A 33 4.38 6.01 5.69
CA GLN A 33 5.61 5.43 6.25
C GLN A 33 6.81 6.38 6.11
N GLY A 34 6.94 7.07 4.97
CA GLY A 34 7.98 8.06 4.75
C GLY A 34 7.87 9.25 5.71
N ALA A 35 6.66 9.74 5.96
CA ALA A 35 6.41 10.79 6.95
C ALA A 35 6.78 10.35 8.37
N HIS A 36 6.36 9.16 8.77
CA HIS A 36 6.71 8.55 10.06
C HIS A 36 8.24 8.43 10.23
N GLY A 37 8.94 7.89 9.23
CA GLY A 37 10.40 7.77 9.27
C GLY A 37 11.13 9.10 9.37
N LYS A 38 10.64 10.15 8.67
CA LYS A 38 11.21 11.51 8.78
C LYS A 38 11.05 12.10 10.18
N LEU A 39 9.90 11.90 10.82
CA LEU A 39 9.65 12.39 12.18
C LEU A 39 10.50 11.64 13.20
N GLN A 40 10.66 10.32 13.03
CA GLN A 40 11.57 9.53 13.87
C GLN A 40 13.01 10.03 13.75
N GLN A 41 13.50 10.25 12.53
CA GLN A 41 14.85 10.78 12.29
C GLN A 41 15.03 12.18 12.89
N LEU A 42 14.02 13.05 12.76
CA LEU A 42 14.05 14.39 13.35
C LEU A 42 14.15 14.33 14.87
N TYR A 43 13.34 13.49 15.52
CA TYR A 43 13.38 13.30 16.97
C TYR A 43 14.76 12.83 17.46
N THR A 44 15.33 11.81 16.80
CA THR A 44 16.67 11.28 17.12
C THR A 44 17.73 12.36 16.98
N ARG A 45 17.77 13.06 15.84
CA ARG A 45 18.76 14.10 15.59
C ARG A 45 18.65 15.27 16.57
N SER A 46 17.43 15.68 16.91
CA SER A 46 17.21 16.70 17.94
C SER A 46 17.70 16.24 19.31
N GLY A 47 17.52 14.97 19.66
CA GLY A 47 18.06 14.39 20.90
C GLY A 47 19.59 14.40 20.95
N GLU A 48 20.26 14.05 19.84
CA GLU A 48 21.73 14.09 19.74
C GLU A 48 22.26 15.51 19.92
N ILE A 49 21.62 16.51 19.29
CA ILE A 49 21.98 17.93 19.45
C ILE A 49 21.76 18.38 20.89
N ALA A 50 20.64 18.01 21.52
CA ALA A 50 20.34 18.37 22.90
C ALA A 50 21.39 17.79 23.86
N ALA A 51 21.75 16.52 23.69
CA ALA A 51 22.77 15.85 24.50
C ALA A 51 24.15 16.51 24.32
N SER A 52 24.53 16.84 23.08
CA SER A 52 25.79 17.52 22.79
C SER A 52 25.85 18.91 23.46
N HIS A 53 24.77 19.68 23.41
CA HIS A 53 24.70 20.99 24.06
C HIS A 53 24.63 20.91 25.58
N ALA A 54 23.96 19.90 26.15
CA ALA A 54 23.90 19.72 27.60
C ALA A 54 25.25 19.28 28.20
N ALA A 55 26.10 18.61 27.42
CA ALA A 55 27.44 18.19 27.83
C ALA A 55 28.47 19.34 27.81
N ARG A 56 28.13 20.50 27.24
CA ARG A 56 29.01 21.66 27.21
C ARG A 56 29.05 22.36 28.56
N SER A 57 30.26 22.69 29.01
CA SER A 57 30.53 23.43 30.25
C SER A 57 31.36 24.71 30.00
N ASP A 58 31.41 25.17 28.76
CA ASP A 58 32.27 26.26 28.28
C ASP A 58 31.60 27.64 28.31
N ALA A 59 30.48 27.80 29.02
CA ALA A 59 29.84 29.10 29.19
C ALA A 59 30.74 30.02 30.03
N GLY A 60 31.23 31.11 29.43
CA GLY A 60 32.15 32.05 30.06
C GLY A 60 31.45 33.07 30.98
N ASN A 61 30.13 33.18 30.90
CA ASN A 61 29.33 34.07 31.74
C ASN A 61 27.86 33.60 31.87
N GLY A 62 27.10 34.27 32.75
CA GLY A 62 25.70 33.94 33.01
C GLY A 62 24.75 34.20 31.83
N ALA A 63 25.07 35.15 30.94
CA ALA A 63 24.25 35.42 29.75
C ALA A 63 24.38 34.29 28.71
N GLU A 64 25.59 33.79 28.50
CA GLU A 64 25.86 32.61 27.66
C GLU A 64 25.17 31.36 28.21
N LEU A 65 25.25 31.14 29.52
CA LEU A 65 24.56 30.04 30.18
C LEU A 65 23.03 30.15 30.01
N ALA A 66 22.46 31.33 30.21
CA ALA A 66 21.03 31.56 29.99
C ALA A 66 20.61 31.28 28.54
N GLY A 67 21.44 31.69 27.56
CA GLY A 67 21.23 31.39 26.15
C GLY A 67 21.26 29.89 25.85
N GLN A 68 22.21 29.15 26.42
CA GLN A 68 22.30 27.69 26.30
C GLN A 68 21.06 26.99 26.87
N LEU A 69 20.61 27.38 28.06
CA LEU A 69 19.41 26.83 28.69
C LEU A 69 18.14 27.14 27.89
N GLY A 70 18.03 28.36 27.36
CA GLY A 70 16.93 28.77 26.47
C GLY A 70 16.88 27.92 25.20
N PHE A 71 18.03 27.71 24.55
CA PHE A 71 18.14 26.83 23.39
C PHE A 71 17.71 25.39 23.71
N LEU A 72 18.22 24.80 24.80
CA LEU A 72 17.86 23.45 25.23
C LEU A 72 16.35 23.33 25.53
N SER A 73 15.76 24.34 26.17
CA SER A 73 14.31 24.39 26.43
C SER A 73 13.51 24.38 25.11
N GLY A 74 13.91 25.21 24.14
CA GLY A 74 13.28 25.25 22.83
C GLY A 74 13.41 23.93 22.07
N LEU A 75 14.59 23.31 22.10
CA LEU A 75 14.83 22.03 21.46
C LEU A 75 14.03 20.89 22.11
N ASN A 76 13.91 20.89 23.44
CA ASN A 76 13.06 19.95 24.17
C ASN A 76 11.57 20.13 23.81
N ALA A 77 11.11 21.37 23.59
CA ALA A 77 9.76 21.62 23.11
C ALA A 77 9.53 21.01 21.71
N ILE A 78 10.45 21.25 20.77
CA ILE A 78 10.42 20.66 19.42
C ILE A 78 10.41 19.12 19.49
N MET A 79 11.21 18.52 20.37
CA MET A 79 11.25 17.07 20.54
C MET A 79 9.92 16.51 21.04
N ARG A 80 9.26 17.17 22.02
CA ARG A 80 7.94 16.75 22.50
C ARG A 80 6.89 16.80 21.40
N ASP A 81 6.86 17.88 20.64
CA ASP A 81 5.90 18.07 19.55
C ASP A 81 6.16 17.07 18.42
N THR A 82 7.43 16.85 18.09
CA THR A 82 7.85 15.84 17.09
C THR A 82 7.46 14.44 17.54
N ARG A 83 7.60 14.11 18.83
CA ARG A 83 7.21 12.79 19.38
C ARG A 83 5.70 12.57 19.29
N LYS A 84 4.89 13.61 19.55
CA LYS A 84 3.44 13.54 19.38
C LYS A 84 3.07 13.33 17.91
N ALA A 85 3.66 14.12 17.01
CA ALA A 85 3.45 13.98 15.58
C ALA A 85 3.88 12.61 15.04
N GLU A 86 4.99 12.05 15.56
CA GLU A 86 5.50 10.73 15.20
C GLU A 86 4.51 9.62 15.60
N ALA A 87 3.92 9.70 16.80
CA ALA A 87 2.90 8.75 17.23
C ALA A 87 1.64 8.80 16.34
N GLU A 88 1.20 10.01 15.97
CA GLU A 88 0.08 10.19 15.03
C GLU A 88 0.41 9.64 13.64
N ALA A 89 1.63 9.89 13.15
CA ALA A 89 2.10 9.38 11.87
C ALA A 89 2.25 7.85 11.85
N ALA A 90 2.68 7.24 12.96
CA ALA A 90 2.75 5.79 13.11
C ALA A 90 1.35 5.15 12.93
N LEU A 91 0.34 5.68 13.63
CA LEU A 91 -1.05 5.22 13.49
C LEU A 91 -1.57 5.43 12.06
N ALA A 92 -1.20 6.53 11.40
CA ALA A 92 -1.57 6.79 10.02
C ALA A 92 -0.93 5.77 9.06
N ALA A 93 0.36 5.44 9.26
CA ALA A 93 1.08 4.44 8.48
C ALA A 93 0.47 3.04 8.65
N GLU A 94 0.15 2.64 9.89
CA GLU A 94 -0.53 1.37 10.15
C GLU A 94 -1.88 1.28 9.44
N ARG A 95 -2.72 2.32 9.54
CA ARG A 95 -4.02 2.38 8.85
C ARG A 95 -3.85 2.31 7.33
N ALA A 96 -2.84 2.98 6.77
CA ALA A 96 -2.57 2.95 5.33
C ALA A 96 -2.14 1.55 4.87
N LEU A 97 -1.30 0.85 5.65
CA LEU A 97 -0.91 -0.53 5.38
C LEU A 97 -2.09 -1.50 5.44
N LEU A 98 -3.00 -1.33 6.40
CA LEU A 98 -4.23 -2.13 6.47
C LEU A 98 -5.09 -1.93 5.21
N ARG A 99 -5.28 -0.68 4.77
CA ARG A 99 -6.01 -0.36 3.53
C ARG A 99 -5.36 -0.96 2.29
N LEU A 100 -4.03 -0.96 2.20
CA LEU A 100 -3.29 -1.61 1.12
C LEU A 100 -3.56 -3.11 1.11
N ARG A 101 -3.41 -3.79 2.25
CA ARG A 101 -3.71 -5.23 2.38
C ARG A 101 -5.13 -5.58 1.97
N GLU A 102 -6.10 -4.75 2.33
CA GLU A 102 -7.49 -4.95 1.90
C GLU A 102 -7.67 -4.75 0.40
N ALA A 103 -7.00 -3.76 -0.19
CA ALA A 103 -7.03 -3.51 -1.64
C ALA A 103 -6.42 -4.68 -2.41
N ASP A 104 -5.30 -5.23 -1.92
CA ASP A 104 -4.66 -6.44 -2.46
C ASP A 104 -5.64 -7.61 -2.46
N ARG A 105 -6.25 -7.92 -1.30
CA ARG A 105 -7.25 -9.00 -1.18
C ARG A 105 -8.45 -8.78 -2.11
N ARG A 106 -8.92 -7.54 -2.27
CA ARG A 106 -10.01 -7.22 -3.19
C ARG A 106 -9.61 -7.51 -4.64
N ARG A 107 -8.41 -7.12 -5.06
CA ARG A 107 -7.87 -7.40 -6.40
C ARG A 107 -7.73 -8.90 -6.64
N GLU A 108 -7.16 -9.63 -5.69
CA GLU A 108 -6.95 -11.08 -5.78
C GLU A 108 -8.28 -11.82 -6.00
N ARG A 109 -9.28 -11.57 -5.14
CA ARG A 109 -10.61 -12.19 -5.28
C ARG A 109 -11.26 -11.97 -6.66
N VAL A 110 -11.11 -10.77 -7.23
CA VAL A 110 -11.66 -10.49 -8.57
C VAL A 110 -10.84 -11.20 -9.65
N SER A 111 -9.52 -11.28 -9.48
CA SER A 111 -8.62 -11.93 -10.42
C SER A 111 -8.82 -13.44 -10.46
N GLU A 112 -9.03 -14.06 -9.30
CA GLU A 112 -9.41 -15.47 -9.16
C GLU A 112 -10.74 -15.76 -9.88
N ARG A 113 -11.78 -14.96 -9.61
CA ARG A 113 -13.08 -15.07 -10.28
C ARG A 113 -12.98 -14.93 -11.80
N LEU A 114 -12.13 -14.01 -12.28
CA LEU A 114 -11.86 -13.87 -13.72
C LEU A 114 -11.21 -15.14 -14.30
N GLY A 115 -10.25 -15.72 -13.57
CA GLY A 115 -9.60 -16.97 -13.97
C GLY A 115 -10.53 -18.17 -13.96
N GLU A 116 -11.44 -18.25 -13.00
CA GLU A 116 -12.52 -19.27 -12.96
C GLU A 116 -13.47 -19.13 -14.14
N GLU A 117 -13.93 -17.92 -14.45
CA GLU A 117 -14.86 -17.67 -15.56
C GLU A 117 -14.22 -17.99 -16.92
N ARG A 118 -12.93 -17.66 -17.10
CA ARG A 118 -12.16 -18.04 -18.30
C ARG A 118 -12.07 -19.55 -18.45
N ARG A 119 -11.65 -20.27 -17.40
CA ARG A 119 -11.58 -21.74 -17.40
C ARG A 119 -12.95 -22.39 -17.63
N ALA A 120 -14.04 -21.80 -17.15
CA ALA A 120 -15.38 -22.27 -17.42
C ALA A 120 -15.74 -22.09 -18.91
N ALA A 121 -15.49 -20.90 -19.47
CA ALA A 121 -15.73 -20.63 -20.88
C ALA A 121 -14.93 -21.57 -21.80
N ASP A 122 -13.65 -21.78 -21.50
CA ASP A 122 -12.77 -22.67 -22.29
C ASP A 122 -13.29 -24.12 -22.26
N ARG A 123 -13.69 -24.63 -21.10
CA ARG A 123 -14.33 -25.95 -20.97
C ARG A 123 -15.60 -26.05 -21.82
N THR A 124 -16.45 -25.02 -21.82
CA THR A 124 -17.66 -25.03 -22.66
C THR A 124 -17.36 -24.98 -24.15
N ASN A 125 -16.29 -24.30 -24.57
CA ASN A 125 -15.89 -24.22 -25.97
C ASN A 125 -15.33 -25.57 -26.44
N LEU A 126 -14.42 -26.18 -25.66
CA LEU A 126 -13.89 -27.52 -25.93
C LEU A 126 -14.98 -28.58 -26.03
N ALA A 127 -16.00 -28.52 -25.17
CA ALA A 127 -17.15 -29.43 -25.23
C ALA A 127 -18.01 -29.23 -26.50
N LYS A 128 -18.15 -27.99 -27.00
CA LYS A 128 -18.86 -27.72 -28.26
C LYS A 128 -18.07 -28.23 -29.46
N GLU A 129 -16.76 -28.03 -29.47
CA GLU A 129 -15.85 -28.50 -30.52
C GLU A 129 -15.80 -30.03 -30.60
N SER A 130 -15.76 -30.72 -29.46
CA SER A 130 -15.80 -32.18 -29.42
C SER A 130 -17.15 -32.73 -29.91
N ALA A 131 -18.27 -32.11 -29.51
CA ALA A 131 -19.60 -32.49 -29.99
C ALA A 131 -19.76 -32.26 -31.50
N ALA A 132 -19.28 -31.13 -32.03
CA ALA A 132 -19.28 -30.85 -33.47
C ALA A 132 -18.43 -31.88 -34.25
N SER A 133 -17.26 -32.24 -33.72
CA SER A 133 -16.38 -33.24 -34.31
C SER A 133 -17.02 -34.64 -34.33
N ALA A 134 -17.72 -35.01 -33.25
CA ALA A 134 -18.47 -36.28 -33.18
C ALA A 134 -19.62 -36.35 -34.19
N ILE A 135 -20.34 -35.23 -34.40
CA ILE A 135 -21.41 -35.13 -35.41
C ILE A 135 -20.84 -35.30 -36.82
N LEU A 136 -19.71 -34.65 -37.12
CA LEU A 136 -19.02 -34.79 -38.41
C LEU A 136 -18.55 -36.23 -38.65
N ALA A 137 -17.93 -36.85 -37.64
CA ALA A 137 -17.49 -38.25 -37.73
C ALA A 137 -18.66 -39.22 -38.01
N ARG A 138 -19.82 -39.00 -37.38
CA ARG A 138 -21.04 -39.79 -37.64
C ARG A 138 -21.54 -39.61 -39.08
N LYS A 139 -21.52 -38.39 -39.62
CA LYS A 139 -21.93 -38.12 -41.02
C LYS A 139 -20.99 -38.73 -42.05
N LEU A 140 -19.69 -38.80 -41.76
CA LEU A 140 -18.69 -39.38 -42.66
C LEU A 140 -18.74 -40.91 -42.70
N LYS A 141 -19.15 -41.57 -41.61
CA LYS A 141 -19.25 -43.04 -41.52
C LYS A 141 -20.57 -43.62 -42.07
N GLY A 142 -21.56 -42.76 -42.35
CA GLY A 142 -22.86 -43.12 -42.89
C GLY A 142 -23.01 -42.92 -44.40
N ARG A 143 -21.91 -42.65 -45.11
CA ARG A 143 -21.77 -42.73 -46.57
C ARG A 143 -20.88 -43.91 -46.91
#